data_AF-A0A399NEL0-F1
#
_entry.id   AF-A0A399NEL0-F1
#
_cell.length_a   1.000
_cell.length_b   1.000
_cell.length_c   1.000
_cell.angle_alpha   90.00
_cell.angle_beta   90.00
_cell.angle_gamma   90.00
#
_symmetry.space_group_name_H-M   'P 1'
#
loop_
_entity.id
_entity.type
_entity.pdbx_description
1 polymer ?
#
loop_
_entity_poly.entity_id
_entity_poly.type
_entity_poly.pdbx_seq_one_letter_code
_entity_poly.pdbx_strand_id
1 'polypeptide(L)'
;SVDDRGRSGRRARGSHAADGQSEGQSGGEGIGAPTRLQRGYRPILAWTLKHSAVTLVLAILVLGGTVALIPSMKTNFLGDSGQNTLTVSQELPSDTSLEAQDTAATKVEQALIDVQGVDTVQTSIGSDSTSLTSAFGGGGGITFALTTDADADQDAIRERVRTAVDGLTDVGDVSLAAASGGFSSSDITVEITANDSDDLKTSADAVLAAVKDIPSIEQATSNLSETQPYIAVTVDRAKAAAAGLSEQAVGGIVTASRLPAAVGQVVIDEKTLSIYIQDPDAAQSLQGLRDFRIPTARGSVPLSDLATVEVADGPATVTTTGGFRSATVSATPGSDDVGFASSEVSQAVAGVQLPAGAQASLGGVASQQSDAFGQLGLAVLAAILIVYIIMVATFRSLIQPLVLLVSVPFAATGAVLLQVVTGIPLGVASIIGLL
;
A
#
# COMPACT_ATOMS: atom_id res chain seq x y z
N SER A 1 -0.61 -84.25 -6.71
CA SER A 1 -0.79 -84.28 -8.17
C SER A 1 0.37 -83.50 -8.78
N VAL A 2 1.20 -84.04 -9.68
CA VAL A 2 0.93 -84.91 -10.85
C VAL A 2 0.07 -84.19 -11.89
N ASP A 3 0.44 -84.04 -13.18
CA ASP A 3 1.74 -84.01 -13.92
C ASP A 3 1.41 -83.49 -15.35
N ASP A 4 2.30 -83.28 -16.34
CA ASP A 4 3.72 -83.62 -16.53
C ASP A 4 4.45 -82.45 -17.26
N ARG A 5 5.67 -82.70 -17.75
CA ARG A 5 6.59 -81.78 -18.42
C ARG A 5 6.57 -81.97 -19.94
N GLY A 6 6.67 -80.85 -20.66
CA GLY A 6 7.68 -80.58 -21.71
C GLY A 6 7.85 -81.47 -22.95
N ARG A 7 8.42 -80.85 -24.00
CA ARG A 7 9.46 -81.51 -24.82
C ARG A 7 10.31 -80.49 -25.58
N SER A 8 11.63 -80.64 -25.49
CA SER A 8 12.61 -79.97 -26.35
C SER A 8 12.85 -80.78 -27.62
N GLY A 9 13.26 -80.13 -28.72
CA GLY A 9 13.36 -80.80 -30.03
C GLY A 9 14.23 -80.13 -31.10
N ARG A 10 15.56 -80.11 -30.87
CA ARG A 10 16.66 -80.11 -31.88
C ARG A 10 16.66 -79.19 -33.13
N ARG A 11 17.71 -78.37 -33.14
CA ARG A 11 18.57 -77.92 -34.27
C ARG A 11 18.44 -78.64 -35.63
N ALA A 12 18.55 -77.86 -36.71
CA ALA A 12 19.38 -78.16 -37.88
C ALA A 12 19.90 -76.87 -38.55
N ARG A 13 21.08 -76.93 -39.19
CA ARG A 13 21.67 -75.84 -40.01
C ARG A 13 21.23 -75.97 -41.47
N GLY A 14 21.18 -74.86 -42.20
CA GLY A 14 21.12 -74.85 -43.66
C GLY A 14 21.58 -73.49 -44.21
N SER A 15 22.58 -73.49 -45.10
CA SER A 15 23.22 -72.30 -45.65
C SER A 15 23.15 -72.29 -47.17
N HIS A 16 22.74 -71.18 -47.76
CA HIS A 16 23.21 -70.60 -49.05
C HIS A 16 22.50 -69.24 -49.19
N ALA A 17 23.20 -68.10 -49.23
CA ALA A 17 24.07 -67.60 -50.29
C ALA A 17 23.27 -66.94 -51.42
N ALA A 18 23.38 -65.60 -51.46
CA ALA A 18 23.17 -64.66 -52.55
C ALA A 18 22.29 -65.07 -53.75
N ASP A 19 21.26 -64.28 -54.00
CA ASP A 19 21.19 -63.61 -55.30
C ASP A 19 20.81 -62.15 -55.10
N GLY A 20 21.36 -61.27 -55.95
CA GLY A 20 21.16 -59.83 -55.84
C GLY A 20 20.63 -59.29 -57.15
N GLN A 21 19.44 -58.69 -57.12
CA GLN A 21 19.00 -57.81 -58.18
C GLN A 21 18.03 -56.75 -57.69
N SER A 22 18.12 -55.59 -58.32
CA SER A 22 17.36 -54.38 -58.06
C SER A 22 15.91 -54.50 -58.53
N GLU A 23 14.98 -53.90 -57.77
CA GLU A 23 13.92 -53.09 -58.37
C GLU A 23 13.34 -52.12 -57.33
N GLY A 24 13.26 -50.84 -57.67
CA GLY A 24 12.69 -49.82 -56.81
C GLY A 24 11.22 -49.61 -57.12
N GLN A 25 10.33 -49.80 -56.14
CA GLN A 25 8.93 -49.37 -56.23
C GLN A 25 8.46 -48.71 -54.93
N SER A 26 8.34 -47.38 -55.00
CA SER A 26 7.29 -46.56 -54.39
C SER A 26 6.48 -47.17 -53.22
N GLY A 27 7.06 -47.15 -52.03
CA GLY A 27 6.31 -47.24 -50.77
C GLY A 27 5.64 -45.91 -50.43
N GLY A 28 4.49 -45.62 -51.05
CA GLY A 28 3.71 -44.42 -50.74
C GLY A 28 2.95 -44.57 -49.42
N GLU A 29 3.60 -44.28 -48.28
CA GLU A 29 2.92 -44.25 -46.99
C GLU A 29 1.86 -43.14 -46.96
N GLY A 30 0.62 -43.54 -46.64
CA GLY A 30 -0.56 -42.70 -46.75
C GLY A 30 -0.53 -41.54 -45.76
N ILE A 31 -0.30 -40.32 -46.26
CA ILE A 31 -0.65 -39.09 -45.55
C ILE A 31 -2.17 -39.10 -45.37
N GLY A 32 -2.63 -39.46 -44.17
CA GLY A 32 -4.05 -39.44 -43.81
C GLY A 32 -4.70 -38.09 -44.13
N ALA A 33 -5.97 -38.12 -44.54
CA ALA A 33 -6.67 -36.92 -45.02
C ALA A 33 -6.48 -35.74 -44.05
N PRO A 34 -5.99 -34.57 -44.51
CA PRO A 34 -5.46 -33.54 -43.62
C PRO A 34 -6.51 -33.13 -42.58
N THR A 35 -6.10 -33.12 -41.32
CA THR A 35 -6.93 -32.70 -40.18
C THR A 35 -7.45 -31.28 -40.40
N ARG A 36 -8.58 -30.90 -39.79
CA ARG A 36 -9.17 -29.55 -39.97
C ARG A 36 -8.16 -28.43 -39.69
N LEU A 37 -7.35 -28.57 -38.64
CA LEU A 37 -6.23 -27.68 -38.32
C LEU A 37 -5.18 -27.60 -39.45
N GLN A 38 -4.80 -28.75 -40.04
CA GLN A 38 -3.81 -28.80 -41.11
C GLN A 38 -4.31 -28.16 -42.42
N ARG A 39 -5.62 -28.19 -42.70
CA ARG A 39 -6.22 -27.48 -43.84
C ARG A 39 -6.24 -25.96 -43.65
N GLY A 40 -6.38 -25.47 -42.42
CA GLY A 40 -6.27 -24.05 -42.10
C GLY A 40 -4.83 -23.54 -42.11
N TYR A 41 -3.88 -24.31 -41.57
CA TYR A 41 -2.49 -23.89 -41.43
C TYR A 41 -1.70 -23.89 -42.74
N ARG A 42 -1.87 -24.90 -43.61
CA ARG A 42 -1.15 -25.03 -44.89
C ARG A 42 -1.24 -23.78 -45.81
N PRO A 43 -2.42 -23.16 -46.08
CA PRO A 43 -2.50 -21.97 -46.93
C PRO A 43 -1.83 -20.75 -46.30
N ILE A 44 -1.91 -20.58 -44.97
CA ILE A 44 -1.23 -19.48 -44.26
C ILE A 44 0.28 -19.64 -44.40
N LEU A 45 0.82 -20.84 -44.14
CA LEU A 45 2.24 -21.15 -44.28
C LEU A 45 2.75 -20.97 -45.72
N ALA A 46 1.98 -21.41 -46.71
CA ALA A 46 2.34 -21.21 -48.12
C ALA A 46 2.34 -19.73 -48.52
N TRP A 47 1.47 -18.92 -47.93
CA TRP A 47 1.39 -17.48 -48.18
C TRP A 47 2.55 -16.71 -47.51
N THR A 48 2.88 -17.00 -46.25
CA THR A 48 3.97 -16.32 -45.53
C THR A 48 5.34 -16.64 -46.13
N LEU A 49 5.58 -17.91 -46.52
CA LEU A 49 6.81 -18.31 -47.22
C LEU A 49 6.94 -17.64 -48.60
N LYS A 50 5.83 -17.44 -49.32
CA LYS A 50 5.83 -16.77 -50.63
C LYS A 50 6.01 -15.24 -50.53
N HIS A 51 5.56 -14.62 -49.44
CA HIS A 51 5.60 -13.17 -49.24
C HIS A 51 6.40 -12.82 -47.97
N SER A 52 7.64 -13.30 -47.88
CA SER A 52 8.52 -13.11 -46.72
C SER A 52 8.73 -11.62 -46.36
N ALA A 53 8.94 -10.76 -47.37
CA ALA A 53 9.07 -9.31 -47.15
C ALA A 53 7.80 -8.67 -46.57
N VAL A 54 6.61 -9.06 -47.06
CA VAL A 54 5.32 -8.57 -46.52
C VAL A 54 5.11 -9.08 -45.09
N THR A 55 5.49 -10.32 -44.82
CA THR A 55 5.42 -10.93 -43.48
C THR A 55 6.34 -10.21 -42.49
N LEU A 56 7.55 -9.83 -42.91
CA LEU A 56 8.49 -9.04 -42.10
C LEU A 56 7.94 -7.64 -41.79
N VAL A 57 7.40 -6.94 -42.79
CA VAL A 57 6.77 -5.62 -42.60
C VAL A 57 5.57 -5.73 -41.65
N LEU A 58 4.72 -6.75 -41.81
CA LEU A 58 3.59 -6.98 -40.90
C LEU A 58 4.07 -7.25 -39.47
N ALA A 59 5.11 -8.05 -39.27
CA ALA A 59 5.69 -8.29 -37.95
C ALA A 59 6.24 -7.00 -37.31
N ILE A 60 6.92 -6.15 -38.09
CA ILE A 60 7.39 -4.84 -37.61
C ILE A 60 6.22 -3.91 -37.26
N LEU A 61 5.13 -3.92 -38.06
CA LEU A 61 3.92 -3.15 -37.77
C LEU A 61 3.21 -3.64 -36.50
N VAL A 62 3.12 -4.96 -36.27
CA VAL A 62 2.58 -5.52 -35.03
C VAL A 62 3.42 -5.08 -33.84
N LEU A 63 4.75 -5.27 -33.89
CA LEU A 63 5.65 -4.89 -32.81
C LEU A 63 5.64 -3.37 -32.53
N GLY A 64 5.63 -2.56 -33.58
CA GLY A 64 5.49 -1.10 -33.47
C GLY A 64 4.14 -0.67 -32.89
N GLY A 65 3.06 -1.38 -33.23
CA GLY A 65 1.74 -1.22 -32.62
C GLY A 65 1.76 -1.55 -31.13
N THR A 66 2.39 -2.65 -30.73
CA THR A 66 2.60 -3.01 -29.31
C THR A 66 3.35 -1.92 -28.57
N VAL A 67 4.46 -1.41 -29.13
CA VAL A 67 5.24 -0.32 -28.51
C VAL A 67 4.43 0.96 -28.41
N ALA A 68 3.59 1.28 -29.40
CA ALA A 68 2.69 2.43 -29.38
C ALA A 68 1.54 2.30 -28.35
N LEU A 69 1.21 1.08 -27.90
CA LEU A 69 0.24 0.83 -26.83
C LEU A 69 0.83 0.98 -25.42
N ILE A 70 2.16 0.86 -25.24
CA ILE A 70 2.80 0.94 -23.92
C ILE A 70 2.43 2.24 -23.16
N PRO A 71 2.44 3.45 -23.77
CA PRO A 71 2.06 4.68 -23.05
C PRO A 71 0.58 4.78 -22.68
N SER A 72 -0.27 3.88 -23.20
CA SER A 72 -1.70 3.79 -22.83
C SER A 72 -1.99 2.68 -21.81
N MET A 73 -0.96 1.95 -21.36
CA MET A 73 -1.11 0.97 -20.29
C MET A 73 -1.10 1.66 -18.94
N LYS A 74 -2.13 1.41 -18.13
CA LYS A 74 -2.11 1.72 -16.71
C LYS A 74 -0.99 0.96 -16.00
N THR A 75 -0.44 1.50 -14.92
CA THR A 75 0.59 0.82 -14.13
C THR A 75 0.32 0.90 -12.63
N ASN A 76 0.50 -0.23 -11.94
CA ASN A 76 0.25 -0.36 -10.50
C ASN A 76 1.29 -1.33 -9.92
N PHE A 77 1.74 -1.15 -8.68
CA PHE A 77 2.75 -2.00 -8.07
C PHE A 77 2.29 -3.45 -7.91
N LEU A 78 1.20 -3.66 -7.16
CA LEU A 78 0.65 -4.98 -6.84
C LEU A 78 -0.78 -5.19 -7.35
N GLY A 79 -1.49 -4.11 -7.74
CA GLY A 79 -2.94 -4.13 -7.96
C GLY A 79 -3.72 -4.20 -6.65
N ASP A 80 -5.04 -4.31 -6.73
CA ASP A 80 -5.80 -4.81 -5.58
C ASP A 80 -5.39 -6.27 -5.32
N SER A 81 -4.97 -6.57 -4.10
CA SER A 81 -4.61 -7.91 -3.64
C SER A 81 -5.82 -8.84 -3.44
N GLY A 82 -7.04 -8.36 -3.73
CA GLY A 82 -8.29 -9.06 -3.43
C GLY A 82 -8.62 -8.98 -1.95
N GLN A 83 -8.17 -7.92 -1.25
CA GLN A 83 -8.44 -7.75 0.17
C GLN A 83 -9.90 -7.34 0.39
N ASN A 84 -10.64 -8.24 1.04
CA ASN A 84 -12.01 -8.04 1.45
C ASN A 84 -12.11 -7.37 2.84
N THR A 85 -11.20 -6.44 3.14
CA THR A 85 -11.17 -5.72 4.41
C THR A 85 -10.93 -4.23 4.20
N LEU A 86 -11.79 -3.40 4.78
CA LEU A 86 -11.74 -1.94 4.69
C LEU A 86 -11.69 -1.32 6.10
N THR A 87 -11.05 -0.17 6.24
CA THR A 87 -11.01 0.57 7.50
C THR A 87 -11.68 1.92 7.33
N VAL A 88 -12.67 2.24 8.16
CA VAL A 88 -13.25 3.59 8.25
C VAL A 88 -12.83 4.20 9.58
N SER A 89 -12.37 5.44 9.57
CA SER A 89 -12.07 6.22 10.77
C SER A 89 -13.09 7.33 10.95
N GLN A 90 -13.54 7.54 12.18
CA GLN A 90 -14.45 8.60 12.59
C GLN A 90 -13.75 9.45 13.65
N GLU A 91 -13.64 10.74 13.38
CA GLU A 91 -13.09 11.76 14.27
C GLU A 91 -14.22 12.60 14.87
N LEU A 92 -14.17 12.75 16.19
CA LEU A 92 -15.10 13.54 16.98
C LEU A 92 -14.32 14.57 17.80
N PRO A 93 -14.92 15.71 18.17
CA PRO A 93 -14.29 16.68 19.06
C PRO A 93 -13.74 16.02 20.33
N SER A 94 -12.52 16.39 20.72
CA SER A 94 -11.76 15.75 21.81
C SER A 94 -12.40 15.88 23.20
N ASP A 95 -13.45 16.68 23.34
CA ASP A 95 -14.27 16.85 24.55
C ASP A 95 -15.54 15.98 24.58
N THR A 96 -15.78 15.17 23.54
CA THR A 96 -16.95 14.27 23.44
C THR A 96 -16.85 13.13 24.46
N SER A 97 -17.88 12.93 25.29
CA SER A 97 -17.91 11.83 26.28
C SER A 97 -18.01 10.45 25.61
N LEU A 98 -17.59 9.39 26.30
CA LEU A 98 -17.61 8.03 25.76
C LEU A 98 -19.02 7.58 25.34
N GLU A 99 -20.07 7.99 26.07
CA GLU A 99 -21.45 7.68 25.70
C GLU A 99 -21.91 8.43 24.44
N ALA A 100 -21.41 9.65 24.21
CA ALA A 100 -21.66 10.41 23.00
C ALA A 100 -20.86 9.86 21.80
N GLN A 101 -19.63 9.38 22.03
CA GLN A 101 -18.85 8.64 21.05
C GLN A 101 -19.56 7.34 20.65
N ASP A 102 -20.06 6.55 21.60
CA ASP A 102 -20.84 5.32 21.37
C ASP A 102 -22.14 5.58 20.57
N THR A 103 -22.87 6.63 20.93
CA THR A 103 -24.08 7.06 20.21
C THR A 103 -23.78 7.48 18.77
N ALA A 104 -22.66 8.16 18.53
CA ALA A 104 -22.22 8.56 17.20
C ALA A 104 -21.67 7.37 16.39
N ALA A 105 -20.94 6.46 17.03
CA ALA A 105 -20.38 5.27 16.41
C ALA A 105 -21.47 4.31 15.94
N THR A 106 -22.50 4.07 16.76
CA THR A 106 -23.63 3.20 16.43
C THR A 106 -24.36 3.65 15.15
N LYS A 107 -24.48 4.96 14.91
CA LYS A 107 -25.07 5.50 13.66
C LYS A 107 -24.25 5.13 12.43
N VAL A 108 -22.92 5.26 12.53
CA VAL A 108 -21.99 4.93 11.44
C VAL A 108 -21.97 3.41 11.24
N GLU A 109 -21.83 2.62 12.30
CA GLU A 109 -21.90 1.15 12.27
C GLU A 109 -23.17 0.64 11.56
N GLN A 110 -24.33 1.21 11.89
CA GLN A 110 -25.60 0.83 11.25
C GLN A 110 -25.64 1.24 9.77
N ALA A 111 -25.09 2.39 9.39
CA ALA A 111 -25.00 2.79 7.99
C ALA A 111 -24.05 1.88 7.20
N LEU A 112 -22.95 1.42 7.81
CA LEU A 112 -21.97 0.52 7.21
C LEU A 112 -22.50 -0.92 7.04
N ILE A 113 -23.22 -1.46 8.03
CA ILE A 113 -23.78 -2.82 7.95
C ILE A 113 -24.96 -2.93 6.98
N ASP A 114 -25.65 -1.82 6.70
CA ASP A 114 -26.71 -1.75 5.69
C ASP A 114 -26.14 -1.68 4.24
N VAL A 115 -24.81 -1.53 4.06
CA VAL A 115 -24.16 -1.59 2.74
C VAL A 115 -24.08 -3.02 2.24
N GLN A 116 -24.82 -3.32 1.16
CA GLN A 116 -24.82 -4.64 0.52
C GLN A 116 -23.39 -5.11 0.13
N GLY A 117 -22.95 -6.25 0.68
CA GLY A 117 -21.62 -6.80 0.46
C GLY A 117 -20.63 -6.52 1.60
N VAL A 118 -21.06 -5.84 2.66
CA VAL A 118 -20.39 -5.86 3.97
C VAL A 118 -20.96 -7.01 4.79
N ASP A 119 -20.10 -7.92 5.23
CA ASP A 119 -20.48 -9.11 6.03
C ASP A 119 -20.34 -8.88 7.53
N THR A 120 -19.40 -8.02 7.95
CA THR A 120 -19.11 -7.75 9.36
C THR A 120 -18.53 -6.35 9.51
N VAL A 121 -18.99 -5.64 10.54
CA VAL A 121 -18.39 -4.39 11.00
C VAL A 121 -17.91 -4.62 12.43
N GLN A 122 -16.65 -4.30 12.72
CA GLN A 122 -16.08 -4.28 14.06
C GLN A 122 -15.77 -2.83 14.45
N THR A 123 -16.60 -2.26 15.31
CA THR A 123 -16.39 -0.93 15.88
C THR A 123 -15.43 -0.97 17.07
N SER A 124 -14.46 -0.06 17.10
CA SER A 124 -13.52 0.16 18.20
C SER A 124 -13.54 1.64 18.59
N ILE A 125 -13.91 1.93 19.84
CA ILE A 125 -14.03 3.31 20.36
C ILE A 125 -12.89 3.60 21.32
N GLY A 126 -12.14 4.66 21.03
CA GLY A 126 -10.92 5.00 21.77
C GLY A 126 -9.78 4.01 21.52
N SER A 127 -8.68 4.22 22.24
CA SER A 127 -7.47 3.41 22.08
C SER A 127 -7.03 2.78 23.40
N ASP A 128 -6.76 1.48 23.39
CA ASP A 128 -6.01 0.83 24.47
C ASP A 128 -4.65 1.53 24.63
N SER A 129 -4.36 2.09 25.81
CA SER A 129 -3.13 2.86 26.07
C SER A 129 -1.84 2.04 26.04
N THR A 130 -1.97 0.74 25.81
CA THR A 130 -0.87 -0.23 25.63
C THR A 130 -0.75 -0.71 24.17
N SER A 131 -1.66 -0.28 23.29
CA SER A 131 -1.65 -0.67 21.88
C SER A 131 -0.56 0.06 21.11
N LEU A 132 0.10 -0.63 20.18
CA LEU A 132 1.11 -0.01 19.31
C LEU A 132 0.50 1.10 18.44
N THR A 133 -0.79 0.95 18.09
CA THR A 133 -1.57 1.92 17.32
C THR A 133 -1.73 3.27 18.05
N SER A 134 -1.99 3.28 19.37
CA SER A 134 -2.11 4.54 20.13
C SER A 134 -0.81 5.36 20.17
N ALA A 135 0.34 4.72 19.97
CA ALA A 135 1.66 5.36 19.98
C ALA A 135 2.06 5.99 18.62
N PHE A 136 1.36 5.66 17.53
CA PHE A 136 1.71 6.11 16.18
C PHE A 136 0.58 6.84 15.42
N GLY A 137 -0.68 6.76 15.88
CA GLY A 137 -1.84 7.27 15.16
C GLY A 137 -2.80 8.14 15.99
N GLY A 138 -2.28 8.95 16.91
CA GLY A 138 -3.08 9.93 17.66
C GLY A 138 -4.26 9.32 18.44
N GLY A 139 -3.99 8.63 19.55
CA GLY A 139 -5.02 7.92 20.32
C GLY A 139 -6.22 8.81 20.73
N GLY A 140 -7.36 8.63 20.05
CA GLY A 140 -8.59 9.39 20.31
C GLY A 140 -9.77 9.08 19.37
N GLY A 141 -9.52 8.62 18.14
CA GLY A 141 -10.57 8.35 17.14
C GLY A 141 -11.37 7.05 17.36
N ILE A 142 -12.47 6.91 16.62
CA ILE A 142 -13.26 5.69 16.47
C ILE A 142 -12.84 4.99 15.17
N THR A 143 -12.66 3.67 15.19
CA THR A 143 -12.27 2.89 14.01
C THR A 143 -13.25 1.75 13.77
N PHE A 144 -13.70 1.62 12.52
CA PHE A 144 -14.51 0.50 12.02
C PHE A 144 -13.63 -0.35 11.11
N ALA A 145 -13.45 -1.62 11.47
CA ALA A 145 -12.89 -2.61 10.55
C ALA A 145 -14.05 -3.37 9.90
N LEU A 146 -14.18 -3.26 8.58
CA LEU A 146 -15.19 -3.95 7.79
C LEU A 146 -14.58 -5.17 7.13
N THR A 147 -15.31 -6.28 7.14
CA THR A 147 -15.07 -7.43 6.27
C THR A 147 -16.17 -7.48 5.23
N THR A 148 -15.80 -7.65 3.96
CA THR A 148 -16.68 -7.67 2.81
C THR A 148 -16.78 -9.07 2.18
N ASP A 149 -17.80 -9.30 1.36
CA ASP A 149 -17.93 -10.52 0.56
C ASP A 149 -16.73 -10.60 -0.40
N ALA A 150 -15.95 -11.69 -0.32
CA ALA A 150 -14.73 -11.88 -1.10
C ALA A 150 -14.98 -12.17 -2.59
N ASP A 151 -16.18 -12.65 -2.96
CA ASP A 151 -16.55 -12.91 -4.35
C ASP A 151 -17.17 -11.67 -5.03
N ALA A 152 -17.37 -10.57 -4.28
CA ALA A 152 -17.94 -9.32 -4.76
C ALA A 152 -16.89 -8.33 -5.28
N ASP A 153 -17.35 -7.34 -6.05
CA ASP A 153 -16.55 -6.22 -6.56
C ASP A 153 -16.18 -5.28 -5.40
N GLN A 154 -14.91 -5.32 -4.98
CA GLN A 154 -14.40 -4.56 -3.83
C GLN A 154 -14.41 -3.06 -4.07
N ASP A 155 -14.14 -2.60 -5.30
CA ASP A 155 -14.16 -1.18 -5.64
C ASP A 155 -15.59 -0.64 -5.61
N ALA A 156 -16.55 -1.42 -6.13
CA ALA A 156 -17.97 -1.10 -6.01
C ALA A 156 -18.47 -1.15 -4.55
N ILE A 157 -17.86 -1.92 -3.65
CA ILE A 157 -18.17 -1.86 -2.21
C ILE A 157 -17.54 -0.62 -1.56
N ARG A 158 -16.26 -0.33 -1.81
CA ARG A 158 -15.57 0.89 -1.31
C ARG A 158 -16.36 2.15 -1.63
N GLU A 159 -16.81 2.29 -2.87
CA GLU A 159 -17.55 3.47 -3.30
C GLU A 159 -18.95 3.58 -2.66
N ARG A 160 -19.61 2.44 -2.41
CA ARG A 160 -20.90 2.41 -1.68
C ARG A 160 -20.72 2.68 -0.19
N VAL A 161 -19.63 2.20 0.42
CA VAL A 161 -19.24 2.53 1.80
C VAL A 161 -18.99 4.04 1.92
N ARG A 162 -18.18 4.62 1.02
CA ARG A 162 -17.95 6.07 0.96
C ARG A 162 -19.26 6.85 0.83
N THR A 163 -20.09 6.51 -0.16
CA THR A 163 -21.39 7.16 -0.37
C THR A 163 -22.31 7.07 0.85
N ALA A 164 -22.32 5.93 1.56
CA ALA A 164 -23.12 5.74 2.77
C ALA A 164 -22.61 6.59 3.95
N VAL A 165 -21.29 6.77 4.05
CA VAL A 165 -20.62 7.56 5.08
C VAL A 165 -20.77 9.07 4.82
N ASP A 166 -20.52 9.54 3.60
CA ASP A 166 -20.64 10.95 3.19
C ASP A 166 -22.08 11.49 3.34
N GLY A 167 -23.07 10.60 3.36
CA GLY A 167 -24.47 10.92 3.60
C GLY A 167 -24.86 11.15 5.06
N LEU A 168 -23.95 10.92 6.03
CA LEU A 168 -24.25 11.01 7.46
C LEU A 168 -24.04 12.43 8.00
N THR A 169 -25.01 12.91 8.78
CA THR A 169 -24.92 14.15 9.54
C THR A 169 -24.93 13.87 11.04
N ASP A 170 -24.34 14.78 11.84
CA ASP A 170 -24.23 14.66 13.30
C ASP A 170 -23.50 13.38 13.77
N VAL A 171 -22.41 13.03 13.07
CA VAL A 171 -21.50 11.91 13.39
C VAL A 171 -20.02 12.31 13.47
N GLY A 172 -19.67 13.59 13.32
CA GLY A 172 -18.27 14.02 13.19
C GLY A 172 -17.73 13.85 11.76
N ASP A 173 -16.43 14.01 11.59
CA ASP A 173 -15.75 13.80 10.31
C ASP A 173 -15.43 12.31 10.16
N VAL A 174 -15.92 11.69 9.10
CA VAL A 174 -15.73 10.26 8.86
C VAL A 174 -15.02 10.08 7.52
N SER A 175 -13.90 9.35 7.52
CA SER A 175 -13.09 9.09 6.34
C SER A 175 -12.88 7.60 6.14
N LEU A 176 -13.08 7.13 4.90
CA LEU A 176 -12.62 5.81 4.49
C LEU A 176 -11.09 5.84 4.42
N ALA A 177 -10.42 5.23 5.39
CA ALA A 177 -8.98 5.08 5.36
C ALA A 177 -8.63 3.93 4.40
N ALA A 178 -7.98 4.25 3.28
CA ALA A 178 -7.23 3.24 2.52
C ALA A 178 -6.30 2.53 3.52
N ALA A 179 -6.34 1.19 3.56
CA ALA A 179 -5.83 0.41 4.68
C ALA A 179 -4.40 0.81 5.07
N SER A 180 -4.26 1.59 6.14
CA SER A 180 -3.04 2.34 6.50
C SER A 180 -1.93 1.46 7.10
N GLY A 181 -2.04 0.14 6.89
CA GLY A 181 -1.23 -0.91 7.50
C GLY A 181 -0.32 -1.65 6.52
N GLY A 182 0.49 -0.93 5.73
CA GLY A 182 1.69 -1.48 5.06
C GLY A 182 1.46 -2.39 3.84
N PHE A 183 2.43 -2.37 2.92
CA PHE A 183 2.55 -3.22 1.71
C PHE A 183 1.38 -3.24 0.71
N SER A 184 0.19 -2.73 1.03
CA SER A 184 -1.01 -2.79 0.17
C SER A 184 -1.74 -1.45 -0.04
N SER A 185 -1.29 -0.36 0.60
CA SER A 185 -1.81 0.97 0.32
C SER A 185 -1.42 1.42 -1.09
N SER A 186 -2.40 1.81 -1.92
CA SER A 186 -2.14 2.43 -3.23
C SER A 186 -1.82 3.93 -3.14
N ASP A 187 -1.69 4.46 -1.93
CA ASP A 187 -1.42 5.88 -1.68
C ASP A 187 0.00 6.28 -2.08
N ILE A 188 0.05 7.36 -2.87
CA ILE A 188 1.28 8.06 -3.21
C ILE A 188 1.60 8.96 -2.02
N THR A 189 2.77 8.78 -1.40
CA THR A 189 3.22 9.70 -0.35
C THR A 189 4.25 10.67 -0.91
N VAL A 190 4.17 11.92 -0.49
CA VAL A 190 5.23 12.92 -0.66
C VAL A 190 5.82 13.18 0.71
N GLU A 191 7.05 12.71 0.91
CA GLU A 191 7.83 12.98 2.11
C GLU A 191 8.52 14.33 1.95
N ILE A 192 8.31 15.20 2.94
CA ILE A 192 8.86 16.55 2.99
C ILE A 192 9.76 16.62 4.21
N THR A 193 10.99 17.09 4.05
CA THR A 193 11.96 17.27 5.14
C THR A 193 12.38 18.73 5.23
N ALA A 194 12.54 19.25 6.44
CA ALA A 194 13.04 20.60 6.68
C ALA A 194 13.78 20.74 8.03
N ASN A 195 14.52 21.83 8.19
CA ASN A 195 15.25 22.15 9.42
C ASN A 195 14.36 22.77 10.49
N ASP A 196 13.39 23.60 10.08
CA ASP A 196 12.46 24.30 10.95
C ASP A 196 11.03 23.75 10.80
N SER A 197 10.20 23.93 11.83
CA SER A 197 8.77 23.57 11.82
C SER A 197 7.96 24.51 10.93
N ASP A 198 8.31 25.80 10.91
CA ASP A 198 7.59 26.81 10.12
C ASP A 198 7.84 26.62 8.62
N ASP A 199 9.09 26.34 8.24
CA ASP A 199 9.46 25.95 6.87
C ASP A 199 8.81 24.61 6.48
N LEU A 200 8.77 23.63 7.39
CA LEU A 200 8.13 22.34 7.15
C LEU A 200 6.63 22.50 6.90
N LYS A 201 5.94 23.28 7.75
CA LYS A 201 4.50 23.55 7.60
C LYS A 201 4.21 24.30 6.32
N THR A 202 4.96 25.36 6.02
CA THR A 202 4.81 26.13 4.77
C THR A 202 5.01 25.23 3.54
N SER A 203 5.99 24.32 3.59
CA SER A 203 6.25 23.35 2.53
C SER A 203 5.12 22.32 2.40
N ALA A 204 4.63 21.78 3.51
CA ALA A 204 3.56 20.80 3.54
C ALA A 204 2.23 21.38 3.05
N ASP A 205 1.86 22.58 3.51
CA ASP A 205 0.64 23.27 3.08
C ASP A 205 0.71 23.61 1.57
N ALA A 206 1.88 24.01 1.06
CA ALA A 206 2.08 24.30 -0.37
C ALA A 206 2.04 23.03 -1.26
N VAL A 207 2.66 21.93 -0.83
CA VAL A 207 2.60 20.64 -1.52
C VAL A 207 1.18 20.07 -1.47
N LEU A 208 0.51 20.13 -0.32
CA LEU A 208 -0.87 19.67 -0.15
C LEU A 208 -1.83 20.40 -1.08
N ALA A 209 -1.69 21.73 -1.22
CA ALA A 209 -2.47 22.51 -2.17
C ALA A 209 -2.21 22.07 -3.62
N ALA A 210 -0.94 21.97 -4.03
CA ALA A 210 -0.57 21.57 -5.39
C ALA A 210 -1.03 20.14 -5.75
N VAL A 211 -1.11 19.24 -4.78
CA VAL A 211 -1.58 17.86 -4.96
C VAL A 211 -3.11 17.75 -4.96
N LYS A 212 -3.81 18.58 -4.18
CA LYS A 212 -5.29 18.63 -4.16
C LYS A 212 -5.91 19.09 -5.48
N ASP A 213 -5.20 19.89 -6.28
CA ASP A 213 -5.67 20.37 -7.57
C ASP A 213 -5.52 19.34 -8.71
N ILE A 214 -4.96 18.15 -8.46
CA ILE A 214 -4.69 17.12 -9.47
C ILE A 214 -5.95 16.26 -9.72
N PRO A 215 -6.50 16.21 -10.96
CA PRO A 215 -7.75 15.47 -11.23
C PRO A 215 -7.69 13.95 -11.06
N SER A 216 -6.48 13.36 -11.04
CA SER A 216 -6.28 11.92 -10.79
C SER A 216 -6.16 11.55 -9.30
N ILE A 217 -6.17 12.54 -8.40
CA ILE A 217 -6.14 12.34 -6.95
C ILE A 217 -7.54 12.56 -6.39
N GLU A 218 -8.06 11.57 -5.67
CA GLU A 218 -9.38 11.62 -5.05
C GLU A 218 -9.32 12.32 -3.68
N GLN A 219 -8.30 12.00 -2.89
CA GLN A 219 -8.12 12.55 -1.55
C GLN A 219 -6.64 12.87 -1.32
N ALA A 220 -6.37 14.03 -0.72
CA ALA A 220 -5.04 14.37 -0.25
C ALA A 220 -5.08 14.97 1.16
N THR A 221 -4.25 14.43 2.06
CA THR A 221 -4.17 14.79 3.48
C THR A 221 -2.72 15.03 3.89
N SER A 222 -2.50 15.76 4.99
CA SER A 222 -1.16 15.92 5.58
C SER A 222 -1.21 15.65 7.06
N ASN A 223 -0.21 14.92 7.57
CA ASN A 223 -0.06 14.66 9.01
C ASN A 223 0.26 15.93 9.84
N LEU A 224 0.59 17.06 9.19
CA LEU A 224 0.74 18.36 9.86
C LEU A 224 -0.53 19.20 9.90
N SER A 225 -1.58 18.82 9.17
CA SER A 225 -2.91 19.42 9.33
C SER A 225 -3.62 18.91 10.59
N GLU A 226 -3.19 17.76 11.11
CA GLU A 226 -3.68 17.12 12.31
C GLU A 226 -3.04 17.75 13.57
N THR A 227 -3.64 18.86 14.01
CA THR A 227 -3.26 19.54 15.27
C THR A 227 -4.19 19.16 16.40
N GLN A 228 -3.64 18.76 17.55
CA GLN A 228 -4.40 18.41 18.74
C GLN A 228 -4.30 19.52 19.80
N PRO A 229 -5.43 19.89 20.44
CA PRO A 229 -5.43 20.86 21.53
C PRO A 229 -4.81 20.22 22.78
N TYR A 230 -3.79 20.86 23.34
CA TYR A 230 -3.15 20.45 24.58
C TYR A 230 -3.12 21.59 25.60
N ILE A 231 -3.04 21.24 26.89
CA ILE A 231 -2.93 22.25 27.95
C ILE A 231 -1.45 22.61 28.14
N ALA A 232 -1.04 23.74 27.58
CA ALA A 232 0.28 24.30 27.74
C ALA A 232 0.45 24.89 29.15
N VAL A 233 1.53 24.49 29.85
CA VAL A 233 1.92 25.04 31.17
C VAL A 233 3.32 25.65 31.04
N THR A 234 3.37 26.94 30.71
CA THR A 234 4.62 27.68 30.49
C THR A 234 5.08 28.33 31.80
N VAL A 235 6.08 27.74 32.46
CA VAL A 235 6.54 28.20 33.78
C VAL A 235 7.36 29.50 33.65
N ASP A 236 6.96 30.53 34.40
CA ASP A 236 7.73 31.76 34.53
C ASP A 236 8.92 31.50 35.48
N ARG A 237 10.12 31.37 34.89
CA ARG A 237 11.36 31.09 35.63
C ARG A 237 11.65 32.11 36.73
N ALA A 238 11.27 33.39 36.55
CA ALA A 238 11.53 34.42 37.55
C ALA A 238 10.58 34.28 38.75
N LYS A 239 9.29 34.01 38.50
CA LYS A 239 8.29 33.78 39.57
C LYS A 239 8.53 32.46 40.30
N ALA A 240 8.83 31.38 39.57
CA ALA A 240 9.20 30.08 40.16
C ALA A 240 10.44 30.21 41.07
N ALA A 241 11.51 30.87 40.59
CA ALA A 241 12.71 31.11 41.40
C ALA A 241 12.41 31.99 42.63
N ALA A 242 11.56 33.01 42.49
CA ALA A 242 11.13 33.84 43.63
C ALA A 242 10.37 33.03 44.69
N ALA A 243 9.61 32.00 44.29
CA ALA A 243 8.95 31.03 45.17
C ALA A 243 9.88 29.91 45.70
N GLY A 244 11.13 29.83 45.22
CA GLY A 244 12.12 28.83 45.62
C GLY A 244 12.01 27.49 44.88
N LEU A 245 11.37 27.47 43.71
CA LEU A 245 11.19 26.28 42.87
C LEU A 245 11.94 26.42 41.54
N SER A 246 12.38 25.28 40.99
CA SER A 246 12.83 25.19 39.60
C SER A 246 11.65 24.91 38.66
N GLU A 247 11.81 25.24 37.38
CA GLU A 247 10.87 24.87 36.31
C GLU A 247 10.54 23.36 36.31
N GLN A 248 11.57 22.53 36.48
CA GLN A 248 11.45 21.07 36.59
C GLN A 248 10.62 20.64 37.82
N ALA A 249 10.76 21.33 38.96
CA ALA A 249 9.98 21.03 40.16
C ALA A 249 8.50 21.40 39.97
N VAL A 250 8.20 22.57 39.37
CA VAL A 250 6.82 22.98 39.06
C VAL A 250 6.19 21.98 38.08
N GLY A 251 6.87 21.65 36.98
CA GLY A 251 6.39 20.67 36.01
C GLY A 251 6.15 19.29 36.63
N GLY A 252 7.08 18.79 37.46
CA GLY A 252 6.94 17.51 38.15
C GLY A 252 5.73 17.45 39.09
N ILE A 253 5.46 18.52 39.84
CA ILE A 253 4.28 18.63 40.72
C ILE A 253 2.99 18.64 39.89
N VAL A 254 2.95 19.40 38.80
CA VAL A 254 1.77 19.46 37.91
C VAL A 254 1.52 18.08 37.27
N THR A 255 2.52 17.41 36.72
CA THR A 255 2.36 16.06 36.15
C THR A 255 1.91 15.04 37.20
N ALA A 256 2.47 15.08 38.42
CA ALA A 256 2.09 14.17 39.51
C ALA A 256 0.63 14.39 40.00
N SER A 257 0.08 15.60 39.86
CA SER A 257 -1.34 15.89 40.13
C SER A 257 -2.29 15.42 39.02
N ARG A 258 -1.77 15.02 37.86
CA ARG A 258 -2.55 14.68 36.66
C ARG A 258 -2.65 13.19 36.37
N LEU A 259 -1.59 12.42 36.61
CA LEU A 259 -1.66 10.98 36.47
C LEU A 259 -2.24 10.35 37.75
N PRO A 260 -3.28 9.50 37.67
CA PRO A 260 -3.71 8.67 38.79
C PRO A 260 -2.58 7.73 39.19
N ALA A 261 -1.85 8.06 40.25
CA ALA A 261 -0.84 7.16 40.79
C ALA A 261 -1.54 5.97 41.47
N ALA A 262 -1.26 4.75 40.99
CA ALA A 262 -1.73 3.54 41.66
C ALA A 262 -1.05 3.46 43.04
N VAL A 263 -1.85 3.50 44.11
CA VAL A 263 -1.35 3.47 45.50
C VAL A 263 -1.05 2.05 45.99
N GLY A 264 -1.42 1.04 45.20
CA GLY A 264 -1.13 -0.36 45.43
C GLY A 264 -1.78 -1.25 44.39
N GLN A 265 -1.61 -2.56 44.56
CA GLN A 265 -2.29 -3.59 43.77
C GLN A 265 -2.96 -4.59 44.72
N VAL A 266 -4.09 -5.15 44.30
CA VAL A 266 -4.80 -6.22 45.01
C VAL A 266 -5.13 -7.34 44.03
N VAL A 267 -5.01 -8.59 44.48
CA VAL A 267 -5.43 -9.75 43.67
C VAL A 267 -6.86 -10.13 44.09
N ILE A 268 -7.78 -10.11 43.13
CA ILE A 268 -9.17 -10.55 43.30
C ILE A 268 -9.49 -11.49 42.13
N ASP A 269 -10.03 -12.67 42.43
CA ASP A 269 -10.37 -13.71 41.43
C ASP A 269 -9.23 -13.99 40.43
N GLU A 270 -8.01 -14.18 40.97
CA GLU A 270 -6.76 -14.40 40.23
C GLU A 270 -6.33 -13.25 39.27
N LYS A 271 -7.03 -12.12 39.31
CA LYS A 271 -6.70 -10.90 38.55
C LYS A 271 -6.00 -9.87 39.45
N THR A 272 -4.87 -9.34 39.00
CA THR A 272 -4.19 -8.22 39.66
C THR A 272 -4.86 -6.91 39.26
N LEU A 273 -5.46 -6.20 40.22
CA LEU A 273 -6.14 -4.94 40.04
C LEU A 273 -5.31 -3.81 40.68
N SER A 274 -5.12 -2.70 39.96
CA SER A 274 -4.48 -1.49 40.49
C SER A 274 -5.48 -0.68 41.31
N ILE A 275 -5.08 -0.23 42.50
CA ILE A 275 -5.87 0.63 43.37
C ILE A 275 -5.49 2.08 43.09
N TYR A 276 -6.46 2.90 42.69
CA TYR A 276 -6.30 4.35 42.52
C TYR A 276 -7.05 5.08 43.62
N ILE A 277 -6.49 6.19 44.13
CA ILE A 277 -7.24 7.14 44.95
C ILE A 277 -7.82 8.18 44.01
N GLN A 278 -9.16 8.28 44.00
CA GLN A 278 -9.86 9.34 43.29
C GLN A 278 -9.84 10.59 44.16
N ASP A 279 -9.00 11.56 43.80
CA ASP A 279 -8.98 12.88 44.44
C ASP A 279 -10.19 13.70 43.93
N PRO A 280 -11.18 14.05 44.78
CA PRO A 280 -12.36 14.79 44.37
C PRO A 280 -12.06 16.25 44.02
N ASP A 281 -10.93 16.80 44.48
CA ASP A 281 -10.48 18.17 44.19
C ASP A 281 -9.49 18.21 43.00
N ALA A 282 -9.22 17.06 42.35
CA ALA A 282 -8.40 17.01 41.14
C ALA A 282 -8.98 17.93 40.06
N ALA A 283 -8.12 18.75 39.47
CA ALA A 283 -8.48 19.88 38.62
C ALA A 283 -9.13 19.48 37.27
N GLN A 284 -10.37 18.99 37.23
CA GLN A 284 -11.01 18.49 36.00
C GLN A 284 -11.27 19.55 34.92
N SER A 285 -10.97 20.83 35.18
CA SER A 285 -11.04 21.92 34.21
C SER A 285 -9.73 22.71 34.11
N LEU A 286 -9.56 23.44 33.01
CA LEU A 286 -8.47 24.40 32.81
C LEU A 286 -8.38 25.42 33.96
N GLN A 287 -9.51 25.85 34.50
CA GLN A 287 -9.56 26.79 35.61
C GLN A 287 -9.12 26.15 36.93
N GLY A 288 -9.55 24.91 37.21
CA GLY A 288 -9.02 24.14 38.33
C GLY A 288 -7.50 24.00 38.26
N LEU A 289 -6.91 23.91 37.06
CA LEU A 289 -5.45 23.82 36.89
C LEU A 289 -4.75 25.16 37.19
N ARG A 290 -5.36 26.29 36.81
CA ARG A 290 -4.87 27.64 37.14
C ARG A 290 -4.90 27.92 38.64
N ASP A 291 -5.93 27.40 39.32
CA ASP A 291 -6.14 27.57 40.76
C ASP A 291 -5.39 26.52 41.60
N PHE A 292 -4.86 25.47 40.96
CA PHE A 292 -4.13 24.36 41.60
C PHE A 292 -2.98 24.85 42.45
N ARG A 293 -2.89 24.36 43.69
CA ARG A 293 -2.01 24.91 44.73
C ARG A 293 -0.66 24.20 44.76
N ILE A 294 0.35 24.85 44.19
CA ILE A 294 1.75 24.42 44.25
C ILE A 294 2.30 24.70 45.67
N PRO A 295 2.79 23.68 46.40
CA PRO A 295 3.44 23.89 47.69
C PRO A 295 4.82 24.55 47.51
N THR A 296 5.08 25.62 48.26
CA THR A 296 6.38 26.32 48.27
C THR A 296 6.91 26.46 49.69
N ALA A 297 8.19 26.82 49.83
CA ALA A 297 8.82 27.10 51.11
C ALA A 297 8.18 28.27 51.90
N ARG A 298 7.32 29.09 51.26
CA ARG A 298 6.60 30.21 51.90
C ARG A 298 5.08 29.99 52.00
N GLY A 299 4.59 28.80 51.67
CA GLY A 299 3.15 28.47 51.62
C GLY A 299 2.67 28.11 50.21
N SER A 300 1.40 27.75 50.08
CA SER A 300 0.84 27.23 48.82
C SER A 300 0.30 28.33 47.90
N VAL A 301 0.93 28.50 46.74
CA VAL A 301 0.55 29.50 45.72
C VAL A 301 -0.21 28.83 44.57
N PRO A 302 -1.16 29.51 43.89
CA PRO A 302 -1.81 28.94 42.73
C PRO A 302 -0.81 28.82 41.56
N LEU A 303 -1.01 27.84 40.67
CA LEU A 303 -0.16 27.62 39.51
C LEU A 303 -0.12 28.86 38.58
N SER A 304 -1.23 29.59 38.48
CA SER A 304 -1.34 30.86 37.73
C SER A 304 -0.38 31.97 38.22
N ASP A 305 0.07 31.94 39.49
CA ASP A 305 1.11 32.86 39.98
C ASP A 305 2.52 32.45 39.53
N LEU A 306 2.72 31.21 39.07
CA LEU A 306 4.03 30.66 38.70
C LEU A 306 4.18 30.30 37.21
N ALA A 307 3.07 30.10 36.49
CA ALA A 307 3.03 29.65 35.11
C ALA A 307 1.81 30.20 34.36
N THR A 308 1.98 30.46 33.06
CA THR A 308 0.84 30.63 32.15
C THR A 308 0.25 29.26 31.85
N VAL A 309 -1.08 29.13 32.00
CA VAL A 309 -1.81 27.90 31.72
C VAL A 309 -2.90 28.21 30.70
N GLU A 310 -2.78 27.65 29.50
CA GLU A 310 -3.68 27.90 28.37
C GLU A 310 -3.87 26.65 27.52
N VAL A 311 -4.91 26.63 26.69
CA VAL A 311 -5.06 25.63 25.64
C VAL A 311 -4.31 26.16 24.43
N ALA A 312 -3.43 25.35 23.86
CA ALA A 312 -2.67 25.65 22.67
C ALA A 312 -2.76 24.45 21.72
N ASP A 313 -2.70 24.70 20.42
CA ASP A 313 -2.71 23.66 19.41
C ASP A 313 -1.27 23.22 19.12
N GLY A 314 -1.05 21.90 19.05
CA GLY A 314 0.26 21.31 18.80
C GLY A 314 0.19 20.19 17.77
N PRO A 315 1.32 19.83 17.14
CA PRO A 315 1.38 18.68 16.24
C PRO A 315 1.05 17.40 17.02
N ALA A 316 0.10 16.60 16.53
CA ALA A 316 -0.26 15.31 17.13
C ALA A 316 0.93 14.34 17.22
N THR A 317 1.84 14.42 16.26
CA THR A 317 3.09 13.64 16.20
C THR A 317 4.20 14.47 15.57
N VAL A 318 5.44 14.31 16.05
CA VAL A 318 6.64 14.90 15.42
C VAL A 318 7.44 13.79 14.75
N THR A 319 7.32 13.69 13.43
CA THR A 319 8.09 12.77 12.60
C THR A 319 9.47 13.33 12.25
N THR A 320 10.47 12.45 12.14
CA THR A 320 11.83 12.83 11.72
C THR A 320 12.45 11.78 10.81
N THR A 321 13.06 12.22 9.71
CA THR A 321 13.76 11.36 8.74
C THR A 321 15.18 11.86 8.53
N GLY A 322 16.17 10.97 8.67
CA GLY A 322 17.59 11.34 8.55
C GLY A 322 18.10 12.35 9.59
N GLY A 323 17.33 12.61 10.65
CA GLY A 323 17.63 13.64 11.66
C GLY A 323 16.99 15.01 11.39
N PHE A 324 16.30 15.19 10.27
CA PHE A 324 15.50 16.38 9.95
C PHE A 324 14.05 16.16 10.37
N ARG A 325 13.30 17.24 10.63
CA ARG A 325 11.84 17.11 10.82
C ARG A 325 11.22 16.73 9.48
N SER A 326 10.31 15.76 9.50
CA SER A 326 9.60 15.30 8.30
C SER A 326 8.08 15.46 8.45
N ALA A 327 7.43 15.67 7.31
CA ALA A 327 5.99 15.69 7.14
C ALA A 327 5.63 14.81 5.94
N THR A 328 4.46 14.19 6.00
CA THR A 328 3.96 13.33 4.92
C THR A 328 2.68 13.95 4.39
N VAL A 329 2.64 14.19 3.08
CA VAL A 329 1.40 14.41 2.34
C VAL A 329 1.03 13.07 1.70
N SER A 330 -0.11 12.52 2.07
CA SER A 330 -0.66 11.29 1.49
C SER A 330 -1.67 11.65 0.42
N ALA A 331 -1.59 11.01 -0.74
CA ALA A 331 -2.46 11.24 -1.89
C ALA A 331 -3.00 9.92 -2.43
N THR A 332 -4.31 9.73 -2.31
CA THR A 332 -5.03 8.54 -2.76
C THR A 332 -5.44 8.73 -4.22
N PRO A 333 -4.96 7.90 -5.17
CA PRO A 333 -5.37 7.99 -6.57
C PRO A 333 -6.86 7.64 -6.73
N GLY A 334 -7.59 8.42 -7.55
CA GLY A 334 -8.98 8.12 -7.93
C GLY A 334 -9.10 7.06 -9.04
N SER A 335 -8.02 6.32 -9.32
CA SER A 335 -8.02 5.22 -10.28
C SER A 335 -6.92 4.21 -9.98
N ASP A 336 -7.02 3.03 -10.59
CA ASP A 336 -6.06 1.93 -10.56
C ASP A 336 -4.71 2.23 -11.24
N ASP A 337 -4.55 3.37 -11.93
CA ASP A 337 -3.30 3.81 -12.56
C ASP A 337 -2.42 4.65 -11.63
N VAL A 338 -1.85 3.98 -10.63
CA VAL A 338 -0.93 4.55 -9.64
C VAL A 338 0.26 5.24 -10.32
N GLY A 339 0.79 4.72 -11.43
CA GLY A 339 1.95 5.31 -12.11
C GLY A 339 1.62 6.62 -12.83
N PHE A 340 0.44 6.73 -13.46
CA PHE A 340 -0.02 8.00 -14.04
C PHE A 340 -0.17 9.07 -12.94
N ALA A 341 -0.92 8.76 -11.88
CA ALA A 341 -1.11 9.68 -10.75
C ALA A 341 0.23 10.05 -10.09
N SER A 342 1.15 9.11 -9.91
CA SER A 342 2.51 9.36 -9.40
C SER A 342 3.29 10.34 -10.29
N SER A 343 3.11 10.26 -11.61
CA SER A 343 3.78 11.15 -12.55
C SER A 343 3.21 12.58 -12.51
N GLU A 344 1.90 12.75 -12.27
CA GLU A 344 1.27 14.06 -12.07
C GLU A 344 1.68 14.66 -10.72
N VAL A 345 1.63 13.89 -9.63
CA VAL A 345 2.09 14.33 -8.30
C VAL A 345 3.56 14.75 -8.34
N SER A 346 4.42 13.97 -8.99
CA SER A 346 5.85 14.31 -9.15
C SER A 346 6.06 15.61 -9.93
N GLN A 347 5.30 15.86 -10.99
CA GLN A 347 5.35 17.11 -11.75
C GLN A 347 4.82 18.30 -10.95
N ALA A 348 3.73 18.14 -10.20
CA ALA A 348 3.16 19.18 -9.35
C ALA A 348 4.15 19.57 -8.23
N VAL A 349 4.70 18.58 -7.51
CA VAL A 349 5.70 18.78 -6.45
C VAL A 349 6.97 19.46 -6.98
N ALA A 350 7.44 19.08 -8.17
CA ALA A 350 8.60 19.73 -8.81
C ALA A 350 8.35 21.19 -9.23
N GLY A 351 7.08 21.61 -9.37
CA GLY A 351 6.69 23.00 -9.63
C GLY A 351 6.57 23.88 -8.38
N VAL A 352 6.47 23.27 -7.19
CA VAL A 352 6.34 24.01 -5.91
C VAL A 352 7.67 24.66 -5.54
N GLN A 353 7.64 25.96 -5.23
CA GLN A 353 8.79 26.67 -4.69
C GLN A 353 8.90 26.44 -3.19
N LEU A 354 9.84 25.59 -2.78
CA LEU A 354 10.10 25.27 -1.38
C LEU A 354 11.08 26.27 -0.73
N PRO A 355 10.95 26.55 0.59
CA PRO A 355 11.93 27.32 1.37
C PRO A 355 13.35 26.73 1.33
N ALA A 356 14.35 27.58 1.60
CA ALA A 356 15.75 27.17 1.57
C ALA A 356 16.07 26.18 2.70
N GLY A 357 16.32 24.91 2.34
CA GLY A 357 16.56 23.83 3.30
C GLY A 357 15.36 22.92 3.53
N ALA A 358 14.23 23.16 2.85
CA ALA A 358 13.17 22.17 2.66
C ALA A 358 13.42 21.34 1.39
N GLN A 359 13.07 20.05 1.43
CA GLN A 359 13.12 19.12 0.29
C GLN A 359 11.89 18.24 0.29
N ALA A 360 11.31 17.99 -0.89
CA ALA A 360 10.20 17.06 -1.07
C ALA A 360 10.60 15.92 -2.03
N SER A 361 10.20 14.69 -1.70
CA SER A 361 10.47 13.48 -2.48
C SER A 361 9.26 12.56 -2.49
N LEU A 362 8.97 11.92 -3.63
CA LEU A 362 8.00 10.84 -3.69
C LEU A 362 8.49 9.62 -2.90
N GLY A 363 7.60 9.05 -2.09
CA GLY A 363 7.78 7.83 -1.33
C GLY A 363 6.67 6.82 -1.62
N GLY A 364 6.31 6.02 -0.61
CA GLY A 364 5.13 5.16 -0.63
C GLY A 364 5.17 4.10 -1.75
N VAL A 365 4.00 3.77 -2.29
CA VAL A 365 3.87 2.78 -3.37
C VAL A 365 4.59 3.21 -4.65
N ALA A 366 4.67 4.51 -4.93
CA ALA A 366 5.26 5.04 -6.15
C ALA A 366 6.78 4.78 -6.23
N SER A 367 7.49 5.01 -5.12
CA SER A 367 8.92 4.70 -5.00
C SER A 367 9.16 3.19 -5.10
N GLN A 368 8.36 2.38 -4.38
CA GLN A 368 8.43 0.91 -4.44
C GLN A 368 8.18 0.36 -5.86
N GLN A 369 7.21 0.92 -6.59
CA GLN A 369 6.92 0.56 -7.97
C GLN A 369 8.10 0.88 -8.90
N SER A 370 8.68 2.08 -8.78
CA SER A 370 9.86 2.49 -9.56
C SER A 370 11.06 1.57 -9.30
N ASP A 371 11.39 1.31 -8.02
CA ASP A 371 12.50 0.46 -7.64
C ASP A 371 12.30 -0.98 -8.10
N ALA A 372 11.10 -1.54 -7.91
CA ALA A 372 10.79 -2.91 -8.33
C ALA A 372 10.79 -3.06 -9.85
N PHE A 373 10.23 -2.11 -10.60
CA PHE A 373 10.25 -2.15 -12.07
C PHE A 373 11.68 -1.98 -12.62
N GLY A 374 12.51 -1.16 -11.98
CA GLY A 374 13.94 -1.05 -12.31
C GLY A 374 14.70 -2.36 -12.08
N GLN A 375 14.48 -3.01 -10.93
CA GLN A 375 15.09 -4.31 -10.61
C GLN A 375 14.59 -5.43 -11.52
N LEU A 376 13.29 -5.48 -11.82
CA LEU A 376 12.70 -6.46 -12.75
C LEU A 376 13.18 -6.25 -14.18
N GLY A 377 13.33 -5.00 -14.65
CA GLY A 377 13.90 -4.71 -15.96
C GLY A 377 15.35 -5.20 -16.09
N LEU A 378 16.15 -5.05 -15.03
CA LEU A 378 17.50 -5.61 -14.96
C LEU A 378 17.47 -7.15 -14.93
N ALA A 379 16.51 -7.75 -14.22
CA ALA A 379 16.31 -9.20 -14.19
C ALA A 379 15.91 -9.77 -15.57
N VAL A 380 15.02 -9.10 -16.32
CA VAL A 380 14.66 -9.46 -17.71
C VAL A 380 15.91 -9.46 -18.59
N LEU A 381 16.74 -8.42 -18.52
CA LEU A 381 17.98 -8.33 -19.29
C LEU A 381 18.96 -9.47 -18.92
N ALA A 382 19.12 -9.76 -17.63
CA ALA A 382 19.94 -10.87 -17.15
C ALA A 382 19.40 -12.24 -17.60
N ALA A 383 18.08 -12.47 -17.54
CA ALA A 383 17.44 -13.69 -17.99
C ALA A 383 17.64 -13.91 -19.50
N ILE A 384 17.41 -12.88 -20.33
CA ILE A 384 17.69 -12.90 -21.77
C ILE A 384 19.15 -13.25 -22.05
N LEU A 385 20.10 -12.68 -21.30
CA LEU A 385 21.54 -12.97 -21.44
C LEU A 385 21.89 -14.41 -21.03
N ILE A 386 21.34 -14.93 -19.93
CA ILE A 386 21.56 -16.31 -19.48
C ILE A 386 20.98 -17.31 -20.50
N VAL A 387 19.76 -17.09 -20.96
CA VAL A 387 19.11 -17.91 -21.99
C VAL A 387 19.88 -17.83 -23.31
N TYR A 388 20.40 -16.66 -23.71
CA TYR A 388 21.30 -16.51 -24.84
C TYR A 388 22.53 -17.41 -24.71
N ILE A 389 23.24 -17.37 -23.58
CA ILE A 389 24.47 -18.16 -23.35
C ILE A 389 24.17 -19.66 -23.40
N ILE A 390 23.07 -20.11 -22.79
CA ILE A 390 22.63 -21.52 -22.84
C ILE A 390 22.31 -21.94 -24.28
N MET A 391 21.60 -21.09 -25.04
CA MET A 391 21.32 -21.35 -26.45
C MET A 391 22.60 -21.36 -27.29
N VAL A 392 23.57 -20.46 -27.08
CA VAL A 392 24.86 -20.48 -27.78
C VAL A 392 25.62 -21.78 -27.50
N ALA A 393 25.64 -22.25 -26.25
CA ALA A 393 26.30 -23.49 -25.88
C ALA A 393 25.65 -24.74 -26.50
N THR A 394 24.31 -24.77 -26.58
CA THR A 394 23.54 -25.89 -27.13
C THR A 394 23.54 -25.93 -28.65
N PHE A 395 23.30 -24.80 -29.32
CA PHE A 395 23.31 -24.71 -30.79
C PHE A 395 24.73 -24.60 -31.39
N ARG A 396 25.75 -24.31 -30.58
CA ARG A 396 27.14 -24.03 -31.03
C ARG A 396 27.20 -22.94 -32.09
N SER A 397 26.32 -21.95 -31.98
CA SER A 397 26.13 -20.86 -32.95
C SER A 397 25.78 -19.57 -32.21
N LEU A 398 26.32 -18.44 -32.65
CA LEU A 398 25.97 -17.12 -32.10
C LEU A 398 24.71 -16.52 -32.75
N ILE A 399 24.43 -16.90 -34.00
CA ILE A 399 23.36 -16.28 -34.80
C ILE A 399 22.02 -16.98 -34.57
N GLN A 400 21.99 -18.31 -34.46
CA GLN A 400 20.74 -19.06 -34.24
C GLN A 400 20.02 -18.64 -32.94
N PRO A 401 20.70 -18.50 -31.78
CA PRO A 401 20.10 -17.97 -30.55
C PRO A 401 19.57 -16.54 -30.69
N LEU A 402 20.30 -15.67 -31.40
CA LEU A 402 19.89 -14.28 -31.61
C LEU A 402 18.57 -14.20 -32.40
N VAL A 403 18.45 -15.02 -33.46
CA VAL A 403 17.21 -15.11 -34.26
C VAL A 403 16.04 -15.64 -33.42
N LEU A 404 16.28 -16.55 -32.47
CA LEU A 404 15.25 -17.00 -31.52
C LEU A 404 14.84 -15.88 -30.54
N LEU A 405 15.79 -15.11 -30.01
CA LEU A 405 15.49 -13.99 -29.09
C LEU A 405 14.69 -12.86 -29.74
N VAL A 406 14.82 -12.65 -31.05
CA VAL A 406 13.96 -11.70 -31.80
C VAL A 406 12.47 -12.09 -31.72
N SER A 407 12.13 -13.35 -31.38
CA SER A 407 10.73 -13.74 -31.13
C SER A 407 10.20 -13.37 -29.74
N VAL A 408 11.06 -13.07 -28.75
CA VAL A 408 10.63 -12.79 -27.36
C VAL A 408 9.73 -11.53 -27.25
N PRO A 409 10.04 -10.38 -27.90
CA PRO A 409 9.14 -9.22 -27.90
C PRO A 409 7.75 -9.49 -28.51
N PHE A 410 7.61 -10.51 -29.37
CA PHE A 410 6.32 -10.91 -29.92
C PHE A 410 5.48 -11.70 -28.92
N ALA A 411 6.08 -12.38 -27.94
CA ALA A 411 5.33 -13.00 -26.84
C ALA A 411 4.66 -11.93 -25.95
N ALA A 412 5.39 -10.87 -25.61
CA ALA A 412 4.87 -9.73 -24.84
C ALA A 412 3.69 -9.01 -25.52
N THR A 413 3.60 -9.05 -26.85
CA THR A 413 2.48 -8.44 -27.60
C THR A 413 1.13 -9.04 -27.22
N GLY A 414 1.05 -10.35 -26.97
CA GLY A 414 -0.19 -10.99 -26.54
C GLY A 414 -0.62 -10.52 -25.15
N ALA A 415 0.32 -10.41 -24.21
CA ALA A 415 0.08 -9.92 -22.86
C ALA A 415 -0.37 -8.45 -22.85
N VAL A 416 0.41 -7.57 -23.50
CA VAL A 416 0.10 -6.13 -23.61
C VAL A 416 -1.29 -5.90 -24.22
N LEU A 417 -1.61 -6.57 -25.33
CA LEU A 417 -2.91 -6.41 -25.98
C LEU A 417 -4.06 -6.89 -25.09
N LEU A 418 -3.91 -8.05 -24.44
CA LEU A 418 -4.94 -8.56 -23.55
C LEU A 418 -5.16 -7.60 -22.36
N GLN A 419 -4.07 -7.09 -21.80
CA GLN A 419 -4.06 -6.22 -20.62
C GLN A 419 -4.67 -4.84 -20.90
N VAL A 420 -4.42 -4.26 -22.08
CA VAL A 420 -5.11 -3.04 -22.55
C VAL A 420 -6.61 -3.31 -22.79
N VAL A 421 -6.98 -4.49 -23.32
CA VAL A 421 -8.38 -4.84 -23.58
C VAL A 421 -9.17 -5.15 -22.29
N THR A 422 -8.54 -5.76 -21.29
CA THR A 422 -9.16 -6.02 -19.98
C THR A 422 -9.09 -4.82 -19.04
N GLY A 423 -8.30 -3.80 -19.35
CA GLY A 423 -8.10 -2.60 -18.51
C GLY A 423 -7.27 -2.84 -17.25
N ILE A 424 -6.70 -4.04 -17.07
CA ILE A 424 -5.91 -4.42 -15.89
C ILE A 424 -4.57 -3.68 -15.92
N PRO A 425 -4.12 -3.01 -14.84
CA PRO A 425 -2.81 -2.37 -14.82
C PRO A 425 -1.64 -3.35 -15.00
N LEU A 426 -0.58 -2.90 -15.64
CA LEU A 426 0.71 -3.60 -15.64
C LEU A 426 1.34 -3.45 -14.24
N GLY A 427 1.54 -4.59 -13.58
CA GLY A 427 2.21 -4.62 -12.26
C GLY A 427 3.26 -5.70 -12.11
N VAL A 428 3.80 -5.83 -10.90
CA VAL A 428 4.88 -6.79 -10.59
C VAL A 428 4.48 -8.21 -10.97
N ALA A 429 3.24 -8.62 -10.67
CA ALA A 429 2.72 -9.94 -11.07
C ALA A 429 2.68 -10.13 -12.60
N SER A 430 2.33 -9.09 -13.35
CA SER A 430 2.31 -9.11 -14.83
C SER A 430 3.72 -9.24 -15.42
N ILE A 431 4.70 -8.54 -14.85
CA ILE A 431 6.10 -8.61 -15.28
C ILE A 431 6.71 -9.96 -14.91
N ILE A 432 6.36 -10.54 -13.75
CA ILE A 432 6.73 -11.92 -13.38
C ILE A 432 6.12 -12.94 -14.36
N GLY A 433 4.90 -12.71 -14.86
CA GLY A 433 4.29 -13.57 -15.89
C GLY A 433 4.88 -13.41 -17.30
N LEU A 434 5.69 -12.37 -17.53
CA LEU A 434 6.42 -12.12 -18.78
C LEU A 434 7.84 -12.70 -18.76
N LEU A 435 8.41 -12.90 -17.57
CA LEU A 435 9.72 -13.49 -17.28
C LEU A 435 9.74 -15.03 -17.42
#